data_AF-K1V0A4-F1
#
_entry.id   AF-K1V0A4-F1
#
_cell.length_a   1.000
_cell.length_b   1.000
_cell.length_c   1.000
_cell.angle_alpha   90.00
_cell.angle_beta   90.00
_cell.angle_gamma   90.00
#
_symmetry.space_group_name_H-M   'P 1'
#
loop_
_entity.id
_entity.type
_entity.pdbx_description
1 polymer ?
#
loop_
_entity_poly.entity_id
_entity_poly.type
_entity_poly.pdbx_seq_one_letter_code
_entity_poly.pdbx_strand_id
1 'polypeptide(L)'
;MKVFMTGLPSCAPTGRAAKRLTELTGHSASTIHRLLEVDYSTGSVRFIHNEKNLLPFDVIILDEMSMVDAKLFQALLAAARYHCRIIMVGDADQLPSVGPGSVLGEILQADVLPTVRLNEIFRQAQKSMIVQNAHRIVEGQ
;
A
#
# COMPACT_ATOMS: atom_id res chain seq x y z
N MET A 1 12.91 12.35 21.35
CA MET A 1 12.23 11.10 20.95
C MET A 1 13.04 10.47 19.82
N LYS A 2 14.04 9.64 20.15
CA LYS A 2 14.86 8.93 19.15
C LYS A 2 14.05 7.74 18.65
N VAL A 3 13.53 7.83 17.44
CA VAL A 3 12.98 6.67 16.73
C VAL A 3 14.18 5.82 16.34
N PHE A 4 14.41 4.71 17.05
CA PHE A 4 15.34 3.69 16.58
C PHE A 4 14.68 3.05 15.35
N MET A 5 15.00 3.53 14.16
CA MET A 5 14.57 2.89 12.91
C MET A 5 15.30 1.55 12.76
N THR A 6 14.82 0.50 13.43
CA THR A 6 14.84 -0.82 12.80
C THR A 6 14.18 -0.64 11.43
N GLY A 7 14.89 -1.00 10.36
CA GLY A 7 14.72 -0.47 9.00
C GLY A 7 13.28 -0.28 8.54
N LEU A 8 13.02 0.76 7.75
CA LEU A 8 11.69 1.15 7.29
C LEU A 8 11.16 0.15 6.24
N PRO A 9 10.29 -0.82 6.58
CA PRO A 9 9.75 -1.73 5.59
C PRO A 9 8.83 -0.98 4.63
N SER A 10 9.16 -1.06 3.35
CA SER A 10 8.30 -0.65 2.27
C SER A 10 7.70 -1.90 1.64
N CYS A 11 6.39 -1.93 1.45
CA CYS A 11 5.70 -3.05 0.83
C CYS A 11 4.67 -2.60 -0.21
N ALA A 12 4.32 -3.53 -1.10
CA ALA A 12 3.33 -3.32 -2.15
C ALA A 12 2.52 -4.62 -2.38
N PRO A 13 1.32 -4.57 -2.98
CA PRO A 13 0.52 -5.77 -3.25
C PRO A 13 1.17 -6.71 -4.27
N THR A 14 1.94 -6.18 -5.23
CA THR A 14 2.53 -6.98 -6.32
C THR A 14 4.06 -6.95 -6.31
N GLY A 15 4.67 -8.04 -6.80
CA GLY A 15 6.13 -8.13 -6.90
C GLY A 15 6.75 -7.08 -7.84
N ARG A 16 6.02 -6.68 -8.89
CA ARG A 16 6.47 -5.63 -9.81
C ARG A 16 6.50 -4.26 -9.13
N ALA A 17 5.46 -3.92 -8.36
CA ALA A 17 5.41 -2.69 -7.60
C ALA A 17 6.52 -2.66 -6.53
N ALA A 18 6.68 -3.76 -5.77
CA ALA A 18 7.75 -3.87 -4.77
C ALA A 18 9.16 -3.71 -5.38
N LYS A 19 9.40 -4.31 -6.55
CA LYS A 19 10.67 -4.14 -7.28
C LYS A 19 10.90 -2.67 -7.67
N ARG A 20 9.89 -2.02 -8.24
CA ARG A 20 9.97 -0.60 -8.62
C ARG A 20 10.19 0.31 -7.42
N LEU A 21 9.52 0.04 -6.29
CA LEU A 21 9.69 0.77 -5.05
C LEU A 21 11.12 0.63 -4.51
N THR A 22 11.71 -0.55 -4.64
CA THR A 22 13.13 -0.78 -4.31
C THR A 22 14.05 0.06 -5.19
N GLU A 23 13.83 0.05 -6.51
CA GLU A 23 14.64 0.80 -7.47
C GLU A 23 14.57 2.33 -7.25
N LEU A 24 13.39 2.85 -6.91
CA LEU A 24 13.18 4.29 -6.70
C LEU A 24 13.71 4.80 -5.36
N THR A 25 13.61 3.97 -4.31
CA THR A 25 13.96 4.39 -2.94
C THR A 25 15.37 4.00 -2.54
N GLY A 26 15.99 3.04 -3.23
CA GLY A 26 17.26 2.43 -2.81
C GLY A 26 17.16 1.51 -1.58
N HIS A 27 15.95 1.27 -1.06
CA HIS A 27 15.69 0.43 0.11
C HIS A 27 14.95 -0.83 -0.30
N SER A 28 15.27 -1.97 0.32
CA SER A 28 14.60 -3.23 -0.01
C SER A 28 13.11 -3.15 0.31
N ALA A 29 12.27 -3.34 -0.71
CA ALA A 29 10.84 -3.48 -0.57
C ALA A 29 10.39 -4.91 -0.91
N SER A 30 9.30 -5.34 -0.31
CA SER A 30 8.74 -6.68 -0.49
C SER A 30 7.25 -6.63 -0.82
N THR A 31 6.65 -7.77 -1.17
CA THR A 31 5.19 -7.83 -1.25
C THR A 31 4.59 -7.88 0.15
N ILE A 32 3.34 -7.46 0.34
CA ILE A 32 2.63 -7.62 1.63
C ILE A 32 2.64 -9.10 2.06
N HIS A 33 2.41 -10.02 1.11
CA HIS A 33 2.49 -11.46 1.35
C HIS A 33 3.86 -11.92 1.88
N ARG A 34 4.95 -11.39 1.31
CA ARG A 34 6.31 -11.72 1.77
C ARG A 34 6.62 -11.07 3.13
N LEU A 35 6.13 -9.85 3.36
CA LEU A 35 6.25 -9.17 4.66
C LEU A 35 5.54 -9.93 5.78
N LEU A 36 4.35 -10.47 5.50
CA LEU A 36 3.56 -11.24 6.46
C LEU A 36 3.99 -12.70 6.62
N GLU A 37 4.87 -13.18 5.74
CA GLU A 37 5.34 -14.56 5.60
C GLU A 37 4.18 -15.57 5.44
N VAL A 38 4.14 -16.25 4.29
CA VAL A 38 3.07 -17.21 4.00
C VAL A 38 3.48 -18.63 4.38
N ASP A 39 2.69 -19.27 5.23
CA ASP A 39 2.77 -20.70 5.54
C ASP A 39 1.75 -21.48 4.69
N TYR A 40 2.24 -22.53 4.04
CA TYR A 40 1.47 -23.46 3.19
C TYR A 40 1.37 -24.88 3.78
N SER A 41 1.96 -25.12 4.96
CA SER A 41 2.08 -26.47 5.56
C SER A 41 0.74 -27.17 5.81
N THR A 42 -0.33 -26.40 6.00
CA THR A 42 -1.67 -26.91 6.40
C THR A 42 -2.66 -27.03 5.24
N GLY A 43 -2.22 -26.81 3.98
CA GLY A 43 -3.10 -26.80 2.81
C GLY A 43 -4.02 -25.57 2.70
N SER A 44 -3.96 -24.67 3.69
CA SER A 44 -4.60 -23.35 3.69
C SER A 44 -3.53 -22.26 3.78
N VAL A 45 -3.72 -21.15 3.06
CA VAL A 45 -2.84 -19.98 3.15
C VAL A 45 -2.99 -19.36 4.54
N ARG A 46 -1.92 -19.34 5.32
CA ARG A 46 -1.86 -18.68 6.62
C ARG A 46 -0.70 -17.69 6.66
N PHE A 47 -0.88 -16.58 7.34
CA PHE A 47 0.18 -15.63 7.60
C PHE A 47 0.84 -15.95 8.94
N ILE A 48 2.17 -16.08 8.91
CA ILE A 48 2.99 -16.34 10.10
C ILE A 48 2.97 -15.11 11.01
N HIS A 49 3.01 -13.90 10.43
CA HIS A 49 2.78 -12.67 11.16
C HIS A 49 1.28 -12.38 11.27
N ASN A 50 0.82 -12.20 12.50
CA ASN A 50 -0.58 -12.02 12.89
C ASN A 50 -0.66 -11.43 14.30
N GLU A 51 -1.85 -11.37 14.90
CA GLU A 51 -2.08 -10.77 16.22
C GLU A 51 -1.30 -11.42 17.37
N LYS A 52 -0.82 -12.67 17.19
CA LYS A 52 0.02 -13.39 18.17
C LYS A 52 1.52 -13.28 17.86
N ASN A 53 1.88 -12.88 16.65
CA ASN A 53 3.25 -12.74 16.17
C ASN A 53 3.39 -11.46 15.35
N LEU A 54 3.48 -10.34 16.05
CA LEU A 54 3.47 -9.01 15.44
C LEU A 54 4.75 -8.74 14.64
N LEU A 55 4.61 -7.95 13.59
CA LEU A 55 5.73 -7.44 12.81
C LEU A 55 6.66 -6.58 13.70
N PRO A 56 7.99 -6.71 13.55
CA PRO A 56 8.94 -6.00 14.39
C PRO A 56 9.22 -4.56 13.93
N PHE A 57 8.19 -3.84 13.47
CA PHE A 57 8.32 -2.52 12.86
C PHE A 57 7.45 -1.47 13.55
N ASP A 58 7.99 -0.26 13.66
CA ASP A 58 7.28 0.89 14.24
C ASP A 58 6.63 1.75 13.16
N VAL A 59 7.05 1.59 11.89
CA VAL A 59 6.50 2.29 10.72
C VAL A 59 6.44 1.31 9.55
N ILE A 60 5.36 1.30 8.78
CA ILE A 60 5.20 0.54 7.54
C ILE A 60 4.76 1.49 6.43
N ILE A 61 5.46 1.46 5.28
CA ILE A 61 5.03 2.15 4.06
C ILE A 61 4.38 1.13 3.13
N LEU A 62 3.13 1.40 2.74
CA LEU A 62 2.36 0.58 1.82
C LEU A 62 2.08 1.36 0.54
N ASP A 63 2.67 0.93 -0.57
CA ASP A 63 2.48 1.49 -1.91
C ASP A 63 1.43 0.71 -2.72
N GLU A 64 0.83 1.35 -3.74
CA GLU A 64 -0.25 0.82 -4.57
C GLU A 64 -1.48 0.34 -3.76
N MET A 65 -1.89 1.13 -2.75
CA MET A 65 -3.00 0.80 -1.84
C MET A 65 -4.35 0.57 -2.56
N SER A 66 -4.55 1.22 -3.72
CA SER A 66 -5.71 1.02 -4.61
C SER A 66 -5.93 -0.45 -5.00
N MET A 67 -4.85 -1.23 -5.09
CA MET A 67 -4.89 -2.64 -5.48
C MET A 67 -5.00 -3.60 -4.28
N VAL A 68 -5.02 -3.10 -3.04
CA VAL A 68 -5.04 -3.93 -1.83
C VAL A 68 -6.48 -4.23 -1.44
N ASP A 69 -6.82 -5.52 -1.34
CA ASP A 69 -8.15 -5.97 -0.92
C ASP A 69 -8.32 -5.93 0.61
N ALA A 70 -9.57 -6.02 1.06
CA ALA A 70 -9.93 -5.92 2.47
C ALA A 70 -9.31 -7.03 3.34
N LYS A 71 -9.16 -8.26 2.81
CA LYS A 71 -8.62 -9.39 3.58
C LYS A 71 -7.13 -9.23 3.79
N LEU A 72 -6.39 -8.84 2.76
CA LEU A 72 -4.96 -8.60 2.84
C LEU A 72 -4.65 -7.39 3.73
N PHE A 73 -5.45 -6.33 3.63
CA PHE A 73 -5.32 -5.18 4.51
C PHE A 73 -5.61 -5.54 5.98
N GLN A 74 -6.69 -6.29 6.24
CA GLN A 74 -6.99 -6.80 7.58
C GLN A 74 -5.83 -7.61 8.16
N ALA A 75 -5.24 -8.51 7.36
CA ALA A 75 -4.10 -9.32 7.80
C ALA A 75 -2.88 -8.45 8.16
N LEU A 76 -2.61 -7.40 7.37
CA LEU A 76 -1.55 -6.43 7.68
C LEU A 76 -1.82 -5.70 9.00
N LEU A 77 -3.05 -5.23 9.22
CA LEU A 77 -3.45 -4.56 10.45
C LEU A 77 -3.35 -5.48 11.67
N ALA A 78 -3.77 -6.74 11.55
CA ALA A 78 -3.69 -7.72 12.62
C ALA A 78 -2.23 -8.02 13.02
N ALA A 79 -1.31 -7.98 12.06
CA ALA A 79 0.11 -8.19 12.29
C ALA A 79 0.85 -6.92 12.76
N ALA A 80 0.24 -5.73 12.69
CA ALA A 80 0.89 -4.48 13.07
C ALA A 80 0.86 -4.28 14.61
N ARG A 81 1.95 -3.70 15.16
CA ARG A 81 1.98 -3.31 16.57
C ARG A 81 1.00 -2.17 16.84
N TYR A 82 0.50 -2.07 18.07
CA TYR A 82 -0.42 -1.00 18.48
C TYR A 82 0.13 0.42 18.24
N HIS A 83 1.44 0.61 18.37
CA HIS A 83 2.11 1.90 18.13
C HIS A 83 2.68 2.04 16.71
N CYS A 84 2.45 1.06 15.83
CA CYS A 84 2.94 1.08 14.47
C CYS A 84 2.20 2.15 13.66
N ARG A 85 2.96 2.99 12.95
CA ARG A 85 2.41 3.96 11.99
C ARG A 85 2.35 3.31 10.62
N ILE A 86 1.20 3.36 9.96
CA ILE A 86 1.04 2.86 8.60
C ILE A 86 0.84 4.06 7.68
N ILE A 87 1.74 4.21 6.70
CA ILE A 87 1.65 5.23 5.66
C ILE A 87 1.17 4.53 4.40
N MET A 88 -0.04 4.86 3.95
CA MET A 88 -0.63 4.31 2.74
C MET A 88 -0.47 5.28 1.58
N VAL A 89 0.00 4.78 0.45
CA VAL A 89 0.18 5.51 -0.80
C VAL A 89 -0.58 4.76 -1.89
N GLY A 90 -1.37 5.48 -2.68
CA GLY A 90 -2.14 4.89 -3.77
C GLY A 90 -2.83 5.95 -4.60
N ASP A 91 -3.36 5.54 -5.74
CA ASP A 91 -4.12 6.38 -6.65
C ASP A 91 -5.62 6.10 -6.48
N ALA A 92 -6.37 7.15 -6.11
CA ALA A 92 -7.81 7.05 -5.89
C ALA A 92 -8.61 6.83 -7.18
N ASP A 93 -8.03 7.20 -8.33
CA ASP A 93 -8.67 7.16 -9.64
C ASP A 93 -8.25 5.90 -10.43
N GLN A 94 -7.42 5.02 -9.84
CA GLN A 94 -7.04 3.72 -10.39
C GLN A 94 -8.14 2.66 -10.18
N LEU A 95 -8.07 1.57 -10.95
CA LEU A 95 -8.92 0.40 -10.73
C LEU A 95 -8.82 -0.11 -9.29
N PRO A 96 -9.95 -0.50 -8.67
CA PRO A 96 -9.96 -1.08 -7.34
C PRO A 96 -9.30 -2.46 -7.33
N SER A 97 -9.07 -2.99 -6.13
CA SER A 97 -8.57 -4.35 -5.95
C SER A 97 -9.47 -5.39 -6.64
N VAL A 98 -8.87 -6.48 -7.13
CA VAL A 98 -9.61 -7.63 -7.70
C VAL A 98 -10.34 -8.42 -6.61
N GLY A 99 -9.75 -8.43 -5.41
CA GLY A 99 -10.37 -9.04 -4.23
C GLY A 99 -11.55 -8.22 -3.71
N PRO A 100 -12.24 -8.72 -2.68
CA PRO A 100 -13.37 -8.01 -2.11
C PRO A 100 -12.93 -6.74 -1.38
N GLY A 101 -13.72 -5.68 -1.56
CA GLY A 101 -13.58 -4.40 -0.85
C GLY A 101 -12.77 -3.35 -1.62
N SER A 102 -13.19 -2.09 -1.50
CA SER A 102 -12.48 -0.93 -2.05
C SER A 102 -11.88 -0.12 -0.90
N VAL A 103 -10.83 -0.66 -0.27
CA VAL A 103 -10.30 -0.13 1.00
C VAL A 103 -9.88 1.33 0.88
N LEU A 104 -9.08 1.67 -0.15
CA LEU A 104 -8.63 3.05 -0.35
C LEU A 104 -9.81 3.99 -0.60
N GLY A 105 -10.73 3.62 -1.49
CA GLY A 105 -11.88 4.45 -1.83
C GLY A 105 -12.81 4.69 -0.64
N GLU A 106 -13.09 3.66 0.16
CA GLU A 106 -13.93 3.78 1.36
C GLU A 106 -13.26 4.62 2.44
N ILE A 107 -11.95 4.49 2.65
CA ILE A 107 -11.19 5.33 3.59
C ILE A 107 -11.25 6.80 3.18
N LEU A 108 -11.04 7.09 1.89
CA LEU A 108 -11.11 8.45 1.35
C LEU A 108 -12.51 9.05 1.45
N GLN A 109 -13.55 8.24 1.21
CA GLN A 109 -14.95 8.67 1.33
C GLN A 109 -15.35 8.93 2.78
N ALA A 110 -14.87 8.10 3.71
CA ALA A 110 -15.20 8.23 5.13
C ALA A 110 -14.52 9.46 5.78
N ASP A 111 -13.42 9.96 5.21
CA ASP A 111 -12.66 11.11 5.70
C ASP A 111 -12.24 10.98 7.18
N VAL A 112 -11.94 9.74 7.60
CA VAL A 112 -11.62 9.40 9.00
C VAL A 112 -10.12 9.39 9.31
N LEU A 113 -9.28 9.42 8.28
CA LEU A 113 -7.81 9.39 8.41
C LEU A 113 -7.17 10.65 7.82
N PRO A 114 -6.07 11.16 8.43
CA PRO A 114 -5.30 12.26 7.85
C PRO A 114 -4.86 11.91 6.43
N THR A 115 -5.36 12.65 5.46
CA THR A 115 -5.16 12.37 4.04
C THR A 115 -4.56 13.58 3.34
N VAL A 116 -3.59 13.34 2.46
CA VAL A 116 -3.00 14.37 1.60
C VAL A 116 -3.18 13.93 0.15
N ARG A 117 -3.86 14.75 -0.65
CA ARG A 117 -4.00 14.54 -2.10
C ARG A 117 -2.97 15.38 -2.84
N LEU A 118 -2.13 14.73 -3.64
CA LEU A 118 -1.14 15.40 -4.47
C LEU A 118 -1.78 15.78 -5.81
N ASN A 119 -1.99 17.08 -6.04
CA ASN A 119 -2.69 17.59 -7.22
C ASN A 119 -1.76 18.22 -8.28
N GLU A 120 -0.48 18.43 -7.94
CA GLU A 120 0.49 19.04 -8.85
C GLU A 120 1.27 17.98 -9.65
N ILE A 121 1.28 18.15 -10.98
CA ILE A 121 1.96 17.24 -11.90
C ILE A 121 3.32 17.81 -12.29
N PHE A 122 4.39 17.23 -11.76
CA PHE A 122 5.78 17.62 -12.03
C PHE A 122 6.43 16.87 -13.20
N ARG A 123 5.70 16.00 -13.89
CA ARG A 123 6.25 15.27 -15.05
C ARG A 123 6.54 16.27 -16.17
N GLN A 124 7.65 16.10 -16.90
CA GLN A 124 8.01 16.87 -18.13
C GLN A 124 6.97 16.77 -19.27
N ALA A 125 5.83 16.14 -18.99
CA ALA A 125 4.81 15.65 -19.89
C ALA A 125 3.47 16.38 -19.71
N GLN A 126 3.40 17.62 -19.17
CA GLN A 126 2.13 18.36 -19.09
C GLN A 126 1.45 18.55 -20.47
N LYS A 127 2.21 18.47 -21.57
CA LYS A 127 1.68 18.44 -22.94
C LYS A 127 1.48 17.02 -23.52
N SER A 128 1.68 15.97 -22.74
CA SER A 128 1.48 14.60 -23.20
C SER A 128 -0.01 14.29 -23.29
N MET A 129 -0.41 13.72 -24.43
CA MET A 129 -1.78 13.24 -24.65
C MET A 129 -2.22 12.22 -23.60
N ILE A 130 -1.29 11.50 -22.97
CA ILE A 130 -1.61 10.52 -21.91
C ILE A 130 -2.16 11.23 -20.67
N VAL A 131 -1.49 12.29 -20.22
CA VAL A 131 -1.90 13.05 -19.02
C VAL A 131 -3.23 13.75 -19.28
N GLN A 132 -3.38 14.38 -20.45
CA GLN A 132 -4.63 15.07 -20.81
C GLN A 132 -5.80 14.08 -20.88
N ASN A 133 -5.62 12.92 -21.51
CA ASN A 133 -6.68 11.92 -21.61
C ASN A 133 -7.01 11.28 -20.25
N ALA A 134 -6.05 11.12 -19.35
CA ALA A 134 -6.33 10.64 -17.99
C ALA A 134 -7.28 11.58 -17.24
N HIS A 135 -7.05 12.90 -17.30
CA HIS A 135 -7.97 13.88 -16.73
C HIS A 135 -9.36 13.83 -17.37
N ARG A 136 -9.44 13.72 -18.70
CA ARG A 136 -10.72 13.60 -19.41
C ARG A 136 -11.54 12.41 -18.95
N ILE A 137 -10.91 11.24 -18.79
CA ILE A 137 -11.59 10.03 -18.29
C ILE A 137 -12.16 10.25 -16.89
N VAL A 138 -11.38 10.89 -16.00
CA VAL A 138 -11.83 11.21 -14.63
C VAL A 138 -12.97 12.23 -14.63
N GLU A 139 -12.95 13.18 -15.57
CA GLU A 139 -14.00 14.21 -15.76
C GLU A 139 -15.22 13.71 -16.57
N GLY A 140 -15.18 12.49 -17.11
CA GLY A 140 -16.25 11.90 -17.92
C GLY A 140 -16.38 12.44 -19.35
N GLN A 141 -15.27 12.88 -19.96
CA GLN A 141 -15.16 13.39 -21.34
C GLN A 141 -14.67 12.34 -22.34
#